data_AF-A0ABD6FLE9-F1
#
_entry.id   AF-A0ABD6FLE9-F1
#
_cell.length_a   1.000
_cell.length_b   1.000
_cell.length_c   1.000
_cell.angle_alpha   90.00
_cell.angle_beta   90.00
_cell.angle_gamma   90.00
#
_symmetry.space_group_name_H-M   'P 1'
#
loop_
_entity.id
_entity.type
_entity.pdbx_description
1 polymer ?
#
loop_
_entity_poly.entity_id
_entity_poly.type
_entity_poly.pdbx_seq_one_letter_code
_entity_poly.pdbx_strand_id
1 'polypeptide(L)'
;MPRHVLKLSDLTPDELQHILQLARRIKENPEQYHSAAHRRGLVLLFEKTSTRTSLSYQAAIARMGGYSVVLDWHKTNYAITSVEYETQYVSRNCDIIMARVRSNRTLKAMADNSQVPLINGCDDQHHPSQALADFLTIAEVNGKLE
;
A
#
# COMPACT_ATOMS: atom_id res chain seq x y z
N MET A 1 17.69 0.41 2.95
CA MET A 1 16.40 0.42 3.67
C MET A 1 15.27 0.41 2.64
N PRO A 2 14.16 -0.29 2.91
CA PRO A 2 13.01 -0.31 2.00
C PRO A 2 12.42 1.11 1.80
N ARG A 3 11.85 1.37 0.62
CA ARG A 3 11.15 2.63 0.35
C ARG A 3 9.71 2.50 0.84
N HIS A 4 9.35 3.29 1.87
CA HIS A 4 7.98 3.39 2.38
C HIS A 4 7.23 4.54 1.72
N VAL A 5 5.90 4.45 1.72
CA VAL A 5 5.00 5.54 1.31
C VAL A 5 3.98 5.74 2.43
N LEU A 6 4.32 6.60 3.40
CA LEU A 6 3.49 6.85 4.58
C LEU A 6 2.55 8.03 4.36
N LYS A 7 2.98 9.01 3.58
CA LYS A 7 2.22 10.21 3.19
C LYS A 7 2.64 10.63 1.78
N LEU A 8 1.82 11.47 1.14
CA LEU A 8 2.09 11.89 -0.23
C LEU A 8 3.39 12.69 -0.36
N SER A 9 3.73 13.50 0.66
CA SER A 9 4.98 14.27 0.69
C SER A 9 6.25 13.44 0.90
N ASP A 10 6.13 12.10 1.01
CA ASP A 10 7.28 11.19 0.91
C ASP A 10 7.68 10.94 -0.56
N LEU A 11 6.88 11.42 -1.53
CA LEU A 11 7.13 11.35 -2.95
C LEU A 11 7.60 12.72 -3.46
N THR A 12 8.69 12.73 -4.20
CA THR A 12 9.07 13.87 -5.02
C THR A 12 8.06 14.09 -6.15
N PRO A 13 7.97 15.29 -6.75
CA PRO A 13 7.11 15.53 -7.90
C PRO A 13 7.35 14.55 -9.06
N ASP A 14 8.61 14.21 -9.34
CA ASP A 14 8.97 13.25 -10.39
C ASP A 14 8.51 11.83 -10.06
N GLU A 15 8.67 11.38 -8.82
CA GLU A 15 8.17 10.08 -8.36
C GLU A 15 6.64 10.01 -8.44
N LEU A 16 5.95 11.08 -8.04
CA LEU A 16 4.51 11.19 -8.14
C LEU A 16 4.05 11.10 -9.60
N GLN A 17 4.66 11.88 -10.48
CA GLN A 17 4.36 11.85 -11.91
C GLN A 17 4.62 10.46 -12.52
N HIS A 18 5.73 9.83 -12.13
CA HIS A 18 6.07 8.48 -12.57
C HIS A 18 5.01 7.45 -12.15
N ILE A 19 4.57 7.50 -10.88
CA ILE A 19 3.51 6.63 -10.36
C ILE A 19 2.21 6.81 -11.14
N LEU A 20 1.80 8.06 -11.41
CA LEU A 20 0.56 8.36 -12.13
C LEU A 20 0.63 7.91 -13.60
N GLN A 21 1.77 8.11 -14.28
CA GLN A 21 2.00 7.61 -15.62
C GLN A 21 2.02 6.08 -15.68
N LEU A 22 2.63 5.42 -14.68
CA LEU A 22 2.62 3.97 -14.58
C LEU A 22 1.20 3.44 -14.35
N ALA A 23 0.42 4.09 -13.48
CA ALA A 23 -0.97 3.72 -13.24
C ALA A 23 -1.82 3.81 -14.52
N ARG A 24 -1.64 4.86 -15.33
CA ARG A 24 -2.28 4.97 -16.66
C ARG A 24 -1.89 3.83 -17.58
N ARG A 25 -0.59 3.54 -17.72
CA ARG A 25 -0.11 2.45 -18.57
C ARG A 25 -0.65 1.08 -18.15
N ILE A 26 -0.71 0.80 -16.85
CA ILE A 26 -1.29 -0.44 -16.32
C ILE A 26 -2.79 -0.50 -16.62
N LYS A 27 -3.52 0.61 -16.46
CA LYS A 27 -4.96 0.68 -16.75
C LYS A 27 -5.27 0.47 -18.23
N GLU A 28 -4.44 1.01 -19.13
CA GLU A 28 -4.58 0.88 -20.59
C GLU A 28 -4.17 -0.51 -21.10
N ASN A 29 -3.13 -1.12 -20.51
CA ASN A 29 -2.56 -2.39 -20.98
C ASN A 29 -2.35 -3.40 -19.83
N PRO A 30 -3.42 -3.84 -19.14
CA PRO A 30 -3.30 -4.67 -17.94
C PRO A 30 -2.57 -6.01 -18.19
N GLU A 31 -2.78 -6.62 -19.36
CA GLU A 31 -2.13 -7.89 -19.74
C GLU A 31 -0.60 -7.78 -19.79
N GLN A 32 -0.04 -6.60 -20.10
CA GLN A 32 1.41 -6.40 -20.10
C GLN A 32 2.01 -6.56 -18.69
N TYR A 33 1.21 -6.33 -17.65
CA TYR A 33 1.65 -6.35 -16.25
C TYR A 33 1.13 -7.56 -15.47
N HIS A 34 0.52 -8.54 -16.13
CA HIS A 34 -0.17 -9.65 -15.46
C HIS A 34 0.75 -10.53 -14.58
N SER A 35 2.07 -10.47 -14.79
CA SER A 35 3.08 -11.20 -14.04
C SER A 35 4.08 -10.29 -13.31
N ALA A 36 3.84 -8.97 -13.28
CA ALA A 36 4.75 -7.99 -12.67
C ALA A 36 5.02 -8.23 -11.18
N ALA A 37 4.09 -8.89 -10.49
CA ALA A 37 4.17 -9.30 -9.09
C ALA A 37 4.15 -10.82 -8.94
N HIS A 38 4.58 -11.59 -9.96
CA HIS A 38 4.54 -13.05 -9.93
C HIS A 38 5.18 -13.63 -8.66
N ARG A 39 4.40 -14.40 -7.90
CA ARG A 39 4.77 -15.00 -6.60
C ARG A 39 5.16 -14.00 -5.50
N ARG A 40 4.83 -12.72 -5.65
CA ARG A 40 5.00 -11.72 -4.59
C ARG A 40 3.80 -11.71 -3.66
N GLY A 41 4.06 -11.66 -2.36
CA GLY A 41 3.04 -11.62 -1.31
C GLY A 41 2.82 -10.21 -0.77
N LEU A 42 1.55 -9.80 -0.72
CA LEU A 42 1.10 -8.54 -0.11
C LEU A 42 0.32 -8.80 1.17
N VAL A 43 0.83 -8.34 2.31
CA VAL A 43 0.06 -8.36 3.57
C VAL A 43 -0.78 -7.10 3.67
N LEU A 44 -2.08 -7.28 3.90
CA LEU A 44 -3.05 -6.20 4.13
C LEU A 44 -3.46 -6.22 5.59
N LEU A 45 -2.84 -5.37 6.41
CA LEU A 45 -3.13 -5.26 7.84
C LEU A 45 -4.18 -4.17 8.11
N PHE A 46 -5.27 -4.55 8.75
CA PHE A 46 -6.37 -3.64 9.09
C PHE A 46 -6.60 -3.55 10.59
N GLU A 47 -6.42 -2.37 11.17
CA GLU A 47 -6.94 -2.01 12.50
C GLU A 47 -8.34 -1.37 12.40
N LYS A 48 -8.64 -0.73 11.25
CA LYS A 48 -9.97 -0.21 10.89
C LYS A 48 -10.41 -0.84 9.58
N THR A 49 -11.62 -1.36 9.52
CA THR A 49 -12.15 -2.02 8.30
C THR A 49 -12.27 -1.05 7.13
N SER A 50 -12.12 -1.57 5.91
CA SER A 50 -12.38 -0.84 4.66
C SER A 50 -12.60 -1.80 3.49
N THR A 51 -13.83 -1.86 2.98
CA THR A 51 -14.17 -2.67 1.81
C THR A 51 -13.40 -2.19 0.57
N ARG A 52 -13.37 -0.88 0.34
CA ARG A 52 -12.74 -0.29 -0.86
C ARG A 52 -11.25 -0.55 -0.90
N THR A 53 -10.55 -0.30 0.20
CA THR A 53 -9.10 -0.54 0.30
C THR A 53 -8.78 -2.02 0.20
N SER A 54 -9.51 -2.88 0.90
CA SER A 54 -9.26 -4.32 0.87
C SER A 54 -9.47 -4.88 -0.54
N LEU A 55 -10.60 -4.57 -1.17
CA LEU A 55 -10.92 -5.09 -2.49
C LEU A 55 -9.94 -4.58 -3.56
N SER A 56 -9.59 -3.30 -3.55
CA SER A 56 -8.72 -2.72 -4.59
C SER A 56 -7.30 -3.28 -4.54
N TYR A 57 -6.70 -3.41 -3.35
CA TYR A 57 -5.35 -3.95 -3.21
C TYR A 57 -5.28 -5.46 -3.52
N GLN A 58 -6.26 -6.24 -3.06
CA GLN A 58 -6.33 -7.68 -3.39
C GLN A 58 -6.48 -7.89 -4.90
N ALA A 59 -7.40 -7.16 -5.54
CA ALA A 59 -7.58 -7.25 -6.99
C ALA A 59 -6.33 -6.80 -7.75
N ALA A 60 -5.64 -5.73 -7.30
CA ALA A 60 -4.43 -5.24 -7.95
C ALA A 60 -3.29 -6.29 -7.92
N ILE A 61 -2.95 -6.83 -6.74
CA ILE A 61 -1.85 -7.79 -6.64
C ILE A 61 -2.16 -9.11 -7.37
N ALA A 62 -3.41 -9.57 -7.29
CA ALA A 62 -3.85 -10.79 -7.99
C ALA A 62 -3.77 -10.63 -9.52
N ARG A 63 -4.21 -9.48 -10.05
CA ARG A 63 -4.09 -9.16 -11.48
C ARG A 63 -2.65 -9.08 -11.96
N MET A 64 -1.69 -8.81 -11.06
CA MET A 64 -0.26 -8.78 -11.37
C MET A 64 0.45 -10.12 -11.07
N GLY A 65 -0.29 -11.19 -10.76
CA GLY A 65 0.24 -12.55 -10.57
C GLY A 65 0.79 -12.81 -9.16
N GLY A 66 0.56 -11.90 -8.22
CA GLY A 66 0.89 -12.07 -6.82
C GLY A 66 -0.30 -12.58 -6.00
N TYR A 67 -0.10 -12.66 -4.68
CA TYR A 67 -1.13 -13.06 -3.73
C TYR A 67 -1.20 -12.07 -2.58
N SER A 68 -2.33 -12.06 -1.88
CA SER A 68 -2.53 -11.23 -0.70
C SER A 68 -2.96 -12.06 0.51
N VAL A 69 -2.56 -11.60 1.70
CA VAL A 69 -3.04 -12.12 2.98
C VAL A 69 -3.66 -10.95 3.75
N VAL A 70 -4.94 -11.06 4.08
CA VAL A 70 -5.65 -10.05 4.88
C VAL A 70 -5.52 -10.41 6.35
N LEU A 71 -4.98 -9.50 7.15
CA LEU A 71 -4.85 -9.63 8.60
C LEU A 71 -5.73 -8.61 9.30
N ASP A 72 -6.55 -9.10 10.23
CA ASP A 72 -7.28 -8.27 11.18
C ASP A 72 -6.37 -8.06 12.40
N TRP A 73 -6.03 -6.80 12.68
CA TRP A 73 -5.17 -6.42 13.80
C TRP A 73 -5.68 -7.03 15.11
N HIS A 74 -6.99 -6.99 15.35
CA HIS A 74 -7.60 -7.42 16.60
C HIS A 74 -7.67 -8.94 16.76
N LYS A 75 -7.36 -9.70 15.70
CA LYS A 75 -7.38 -11.18 15.68
C LYS A 75 -5.99 -11.80 15.51
N THR A 76 -4.95 -10.99 15.59
CA THR A 76 -3.55 -11.42 15.40
C THR A 76 -2.70 -10.97 16.58
N ASN A 77 -1.43 -11.39 16.62
CA ASN A 77 -0.53 -11.01 17.70
C ASN A 77 -0.27 -9.50 17.77
N TYR A 78 -0.56 -8.73 16.71
CA TYR A 78 -0.58 -7.27 16.75
C TYR A 78 -1.45 -6.68 17.88
N ALA A 79 -2.46 -7.40 18.38
CA ALA A 79 -3.30 -6.99 19.50
C ALA A 79 -2.66 -7.18 20.89
N ILE A 80 -1.66 -8.06 21.01
CA ILE A 80 -1.12 -8.52 22.30
C ILE A 80 0.41 -8.45 22.41
N THR A 81 1.12 -8.24 21.30
CA THR A 81 2.57 -8.05 21.25
C THR A 81 2.91 -6.63 20.79
N SER A 82 4.17 -6.23 20.98
CA SER A 82 4.67 -4.96 20.45
C SER A 82 4.57 -4.94 18.92
N VAL A 83 4.18 -3.79 18.35
CA VAL A 83 4.06 -3.61 16.90
C VAL A 83 5.39 -3.86 16.17
N GLU A 84 6.50 -3.55 16.82
CA GLU A 84 7.86 -3.69 16.31
C GLU A 84 8.20 -5.16 16.01
N TYR A 85 8.07 -6.04 17.01
CA TYR A 85 8.34 -7.47 16.85
C TYR A 85 7.43 -8.12 15.81
N GLU A 86 6.13 -7.81 15.84
CA GLU A 86 5.18 -8.43 14.90
C GLU A 86 5.43 -7.93 13.46
N THR A 87 5.75 -6.65 13.28
CA THR A 87 6.11 -6.10 11.96
C THR A 87 7.39 -6.73 11.40
N GLN A 88 8.41 -6.95 12.25
CA GLN A 88 9.64 -7.64 11.84
C GLN A 88 9.37 -9.09 11.41
N TYR A 89 8.50 -9.82 12.13
CA TYR A 89 8.12 -11.17 11.75
C TYR A 89 7.34 -11.20 10.42
N VAL A 90 6.33 -10.34 10.27
CA VAL A 90 5.53 -10.26 9.05
C VAL A 90 6.39 -9.90 7.84
N SER A 91 7.36 -9.00 8.00
CA SER A 91 8.28 -8.58 6.93
C SER A 91 9.11 -9.74 6.35
N ARG A 92 9.32 -10.83 7.10
CA ARG A 92 10.07 -12.02 6.61
C ARG A 92 9.22 -12.95 5.75
N ASN A 93 7.90 -12.78 5.76
CA ASN A 93 6.92 -13.70 5.16
C ASN A 93 6.13 -13.06 4.00
N CYS A 94 6.48 -11.84 3.61
CA CYS A 94 5.85 -11.13 2.51
C CYS A 94 6.85 -10.22 1.79
N ASP A 95 6.45 -9.64 0.67
CA ASP A 95 7.27 -8.72 -0.13
C ASP A 95 6.87 -7.25 0.09
N ILE A 96 5.67 -7.01 0.61
CA ILE A 96 5.11 -5.68 0.85
C ILE A 96 4.01 -5.73 1.90
N ILE A 97 3.93 -4.68 2.71
CA ILE A 97 2.88 -4.49 3.71
C ILE A 97 2.08 -3.24 3.33
N MET A 98 0.76 -3.36 3.31
CA MET A 98 -0.14 -2.22 3.39
C MET A 98 -0.80 -2.25 4.77
N ALA A 99 -0.71 -1.15 5.50
CA ALA A 99 -1.27 -1.03 6.84
C ALA A 99 -2.29 0.10 6.90
N ARG A 100 -3.49 -0.21 7.39
CA ARG A 100 -4.55 0.76 7.70
C ARG A 100 -4.76 0.78 9.21
N VAL A 101 -4.13 1.73 9.87
CA VAL A 101 -4.06 1.83 11.34
C VAL A 101 -4.81 3.05 11.86
N ARG A 102 -5.07 3.11 13.16
CA ARG A 102 -5.72 4.28 13.77
C ARG A 102 -4.81 5.48 13.87
N SER A 103 -3.52 5.31 14.15
CA SER A 103 -2.60 6.42 14.39
C SER A 103 -1.37 6.40 13.47
N ASN A 104 -0.96 7.58 13.03
CA ASN A 104 0.28 7.79 12.28
C ASN A 104 1.52 7.37 13.07
N ARG A 105 1.48 7.47 14.40
CA ARG A 105 2.55 7.01 15.30
C ARG A 105 2.76 5.50 15.17
N THR A 106 1.68 4.72 15.20
CA THR A 106 1.73 3.26 14.99
C THR A 106 2.34 2.95 13.62
N LEU A 107 1.90 3.65 12.58
CA LEU A 107 2.39 3.43 11.23
C LEU A 107 3.91 3.70 11.09
N LYS A 108 4.41 4.77 11.73
CA LYS A 108 5.85 5.08 11.77
C LYS A 108 6.63 3.99 12.51
N ALA A 109 6.15 3.54 13.67
CA ALA A 109 6.78 2.44 14.40
C ALA A 109 6.85 1.15 13.57
N MET A 110 5.81 0.85 12.78
CA MET A 110 5.85 -0.23 11.79
C MET A 110 6.91 0.01 10.72
N ALA A 111 6.95 1.20 10.12
CA ALA A 111 7.92 1.54 9.07
C ALA A 111 9.38 1.40 9.55
N ASP A 112 9.69 1.91 10.74
CA ASP A 112 11.03 1.84 11.34
C ASP A 112 11.49 0.38 11.59
N ASN A 113 10.55 -0.55 11.70
CA ASN A 113 10.79 -1.97 11.99
C ASN A 113 10.51 -2.90 10.81
N SER A 114 10.07 -2.36 9.67
CA SER A 114 9.74 -3.14 8.49
C SER A 114 10.97 -3.39 7.63
N GLN A 115 11.16 -4.63 7.20
CA GLN A 115 12.23 -5.00 6.26
C GLN A 115 11.79 -4.93 4.80
N VAL A 116 10.49 -4.73 4.57
CA VAL A 116 9.85 -4.61 3.25
C VAL A 116 9.16 -3.25 3.10
N PRO A 117 8.84 -2.81 1.87
CA PRO A 117 8.05 -1.60 1.65
C PRO A 117 6.75 -1.62 2.45
N LEU A 118 6.42 -0.46 3.03
CA LEU A 118 5.20 -0.26 3.80
C LEU A 118 4.39 0.88 3.16
N ILE A 119 3.13 0.61 2.83
CA ILE A 119 2.20 1.57 2.24
C ILE A 119 1.12 1.92 3.27
N ASN A 120 0.88 3.21 3.46
CA ASN A 120 -0.23 3.69 4.29
C ASN A 120 -1.58 3.51 3.58
N GLY A 121 -2.41 2.60 4.10
CA GLY A 121 -3.79 2.39 3.64
C GLY A 121 -4.81 3.37 4.21
N CYS A 122 -4.42 4.18 5.20
CA CYS A 122 -5.09 5.32 5.86
C CYS A 122 -4.76 5.29 7.36
N ASP A 123 -4.24 6.39 7.89
CA ASP A 123 -4.13 6.67 9.33
C ASP A 123 -5.03 7.86 9.72
N ASP A 124 -4.81 8.46 10.88
CA ASP A 124 -5.52 9.65 11.37
C ASP A 124 -5.10 10.97 10.69
N GLN A 125 -4.02 10.98 9.91
CA GLN A 125 -3.44 12.18 9.30
C GLN A 125 -3.38 12.13 7.77
N HIS A 126 -3.20 10.94 7.19
CA HIS A 126 -2.87 10.77 5.78
C HIS A 126 -3.61 9.59 5.15
N HIS A 127 -3.90 9.74 3.85
CA HIS A 127 -4.42 8.67 3.00
C HIS A 127 -3.81 8.77 1.59
N PRO A 128 -2.51 8.46 1.41
CA PRO A 128 -1.81 8.72 0.15
C PRO A 128 -2.42 8.00 -1.05
N SER A 129 -2.89 6.75 -0.88
CA SER A 129 -3.51 6.01 -1.99
C SER A 129 -4.82 6.61 -2.49
N GLN A 130 -5.59 7.28 -1.61
CA GLN A 130 -6.80 8.00 -2.04
C GLN A 130 -6.40 9.23 -2.85
N ALA A 131 -5.46 10.03 -2.35
CA ALA A 131 -4.95 11.20 -3.06
C ALA A 131 -4.38 10.83 -4.45
N LEU A 132 -3.62 9.73 -4.55
CA LEU A 132 -3.11 9.23 -5.83
C LEU A 132 -4.23 8.86 -6.80
N ALA A 133 -5.30 8.21 -6.33
CA ALA A 133 -6.45 7.88 -7.16
C ALA A 133 -7.20 9.15 -7.63
N ASP A 134 -7.31 10.16 -6.76
CA ASP A 134 -7.92 11.45 -7.10
C ASP A 134 -7.09 12.20 -8.15
N PHE A 135 -5.76 12.27 -7.98
CA PHE A 135 -4.87 12.86 -8.98
C PHE A 135 -4.94 12.14 -10.33
N LEU A 136 -4.97 10.81 -10.33
CA LEU A 136 -5.13 10.04 -11.56
C LEU A 136 -6.46 10.38 -12.26
N THR A 137 -7.55 10.47 -11.49
CA THR A 137 -8.87 10.81 -12.02
C THR A 137 -8.88 12.23 -12.62
N ILE A 138 -8.31 13.22 -11.93
CA ILE A 138 -8.19 14.59 -12.42
C ILE A 138 -7.39 14.61 -13.73
N ALA A 139 -6.27 13.89 -13.79
CA ALA A 139 -5.44 13.78 -14.99
C ALA A 139 -6.19 13.21 -16.20
N GLU A 140 -7.09 12.25 -15.97
CA GLU A 140 -7.89 11.60 -17.00
C GLU A 140 -9.02 12.51 -17.50
N VAL A 141 -9.69 13.23 -16.61
CA VAL A 141 -10.78 14.13 -16.95
C VAL A 141 -10.27 15.38 -17.68
N ASN A 142 -9.17 15.97 -17.21
CA ASN A 142 -8.63 17.22 -17.76
C ASN A 142 -7.59 17.01 -18.86
N GLY A 143 -7.14 15.78 -19.09
CA GLY A 143 -6.06 15.44 -20.03
C GLY A 143 -4.65 15.79 -19.56
N LYS A 144 -4.50 16.61 -18.50
CA LYS A 144 -3.21 17.01 -17.86
C LYS A 144 -3.40 17.22 -16.35
N LEU A 145 -2.29 17.19 -15.61
CA LEU A 145 -2.22 17.40 -14.15
C LEU A 145 -1.70 18.79 -13.74
N GLU A 146 -1.37 19.64 -14.71
CA GLU A 146 -0.92 21.03 -14.50
C GLU A 146 -2.10 21.98 -14.23
#